data_AF-A0A4U7ETV6-F1
#
_entry.id   AF-A0A4U7ETV6-F1
#
_cell.length_a   1.000
_cell.length_b   1.000
_cell.length_c   1.000
_cell.angle_alpha   90.00
_cell.angle_beta   90.00
_cell.angle_gamma   90.00
#
_symmetry.space_group_name_H-M   'P 1'
#
loop_
_entity.id
_entity.type
_entity.pdbx_description
1 polymer ?
#
loop_
_entity_poly.entity_id
_entity_poly.type
_entity_poly.pdbx_seq_one_letter_code
_entity_poly.pdbx_strand_id
1 'polypeptide(L)'
;MQNVTDRIRNPFGMRPDCPSFVPGYGDANADFHVVGDYPGVHGGTAAGVPFTGEPWSPAFLSALSEAGLIAGLADGVAPDGVARDGDPTAVDPVRTDRTFLSYLHMCASEDPPDDAAYDDMERFFDAELRAIAAHVLLPVGARATEHVLETYTARAWKTEIDMDALHGEELLGAGWLVVPIKDPADWTDGDADRFVDSLRELRSTDFRRESDLGRFIAGSDPYMVR
;
A
#
# COMPACT_ATOMS: atom_id res chain seq x y z
N MET A 1 -7.94 -13.76 14.02
CA MET A 1 -8.58 -12.50 13.61
C MET A 1 -9.74 -12.85 12.70
N GLN A 2 -10.93 -12.25 12.89
CA GLN A 2 -12.09 -12.51 12.05
C GLN A 2 -12.16 -11.42 10.97
N ASN A 3 -12.24 -11.83 9.70
CA ASN A 3 -12.20 -10.91 8.57
C ASN A 3 -13.48 -10.07 8.52
N VAL A 4 -13.35 -8.76 8.30
CA VAL A 4 -14.51 -7.88 8.03
C VAL A 4 -15.08 -8.15 6.64
N THR A 5 -14.25 -8.65 5.70
CA THR A 5 -14.66 -9.07 4.36
C THR A 5 -13.64 -10.03 3.74
N ASP A 6 -14.09 -10.81 2.76
CA ASP A 6 -13.28 -11.67 1.88
C ASP A 6 -13.10 -11.06 0.47
N ARG A 7 -13.65 -9.86 0.22
CA ARG A 7 -13.52 -9.15 -1.05
C ARG A 7 -12.11 -8.55 -1.19
N ILE A 8 -11.50 -8.74 -2.35
CA ILE A 8 -10.17 -8.18 -2.65
C ILE A 8 -10.29 -6.78 -3.26
N ARG A 9 -11.26 -6.57 -4.16
CA ARG A 9 -11.50 -5.27 -4.79
C ARG A 9 -12.47 -4.44 -3.97
N ASN A 10 -12.05 -3.21 -3.61
CA ASN A 10 -12.83 -2.28 -2.80
C ASN A 10 -13.51 -2.97 -1.60
N PRO A 11 -12.73 -3.59 -0.69
CA PRO A 11 -13.27 -4.41 0.40
C PRO A 11 -14.31 -3.68 1.24
N PHE A 12 -14.13 -2.37 1.43
CA PHE A 12 -14.98 -1.53 2.27
C PHE A 12 -16.11 -0.83 1.50
N GLY A 13 -16.20 -1.03 0.19
CA GLY A 13 -17.25 -0.44 -0.65
C GLY A 13 -17.21 1.09 -0.71
N MET A 14 -16.02 1.69 -0.56
CA MET A 14 -15.82 3.13 -0.59
C MET A 14 -16.19 3.72 -1.96
N ARG A 15 -16.82 4.88 -1.94
CA ARG A 15 -17.28 5.61 -3.12
C ARG A 15 -17.04 7.11 -2.90
N PRO A 16 -15.90 7.64 -3.37
CA PRO A 16 -15.63 9.07 -3.31
C PRO A 16 -16.56 9.82 -4.27
N ASP A 17 -16.77 11.11 -4.04
CA ASP A 17 -17.62 11.95 -4.88
C ASP A 17 -16.86 12.44 -6.12
N CYS A 18 -16.55 11.52 -7.03
CA CYS A 18 -15.91 11.83 -8.31
C CYS A 18 -16.34 10.86 -9.41
N PRO A 19 -16.20 11.26 -10.70
CA PRO A 19 -16.68 10.44 -11.82
C PRO A 19 -15.93 9.12 -12.01
N SER A 20 -14.64 9.08 -11.63
CA SER A 20 -13.76 7.92 -11.78
C SER A 20 -12.78 7.85 -10.60
N PHE A 21 -12.51 6.65 -10.09
CA PHE A 21 -11.63 6.43 -8.95
C PHE A 21 -11.02 5.03 -8.99
N VAL A 22 -9.87 4.87 -8.33
CA VAL A 22 -9.20 3.59 -8.11
C VAL A 22 -9.28 3.28 -6.61
N PRO A 23 -10.15 2.34 -6.18
CA PRO A 23 -10.29 2.00 -4.77
C PRO A 23 -9.12 1.15 -4.27
N GLY A 24 -8.99 1.02 -2.95
CA GLY A 24 -8.07 0.06 -2.36
C GLY A 24 -8.32 -1.38 -2.80
N TYR A 25 -7.24 -2.16 -2.87
CA TYR A 25 -7.23 -3.52 -3.42
C TYR A 25 -6.29 -4.44 -2.62
N GLY A 26 -6.78 -5.58 -2.16
CA GLY A 26 -5.96 -6.60 -1.51
C GLY A 26 -6.61 -7.29 -0.32
N ASP A 27 -5.78 -7.91 0.53
CA ASP A 27 -6.23 -8.61 1.74
C ASP A 27 -6.69 -7.62 2.83
N ALA A 28 -7.92 -7.77 3.31
CA ALA A 28 -8.45 -6.97 4.42
C ALA A 28 -7.69 -7.17 5.76
N ASN A 29 -6.87 -8.21 5.88
CA ASN A 29 -5.99 -8.47 7.03
C ASN A 29 -4.52 -8.37 6.65
N ALA A 30 -4.19 -7.58 5.64
CA ALA A 30 -2.82 -7.43 5.18
C ALA A 30 -1.85 -7.16 6.33
N ASP A 31 -0.66 -7.75 6.22
CA ASP A 31 0.48 -7.45 7.07
C ASP A 31 1.22 -6.19 6.53
N PHE A 32 1.09 -5.92 5.23
CA PHE A 32 1.71 -4.79 4.51
C PHE A 32 0.66 -3.91 3.83
N HIS A 33 0.80 -2.59 3.92
CA HIS A 33 -0.06 -1.62 3.25
C HIS A 33 0.79 -0.71 2.38
N VAL A 34 0.71 -0.90 1.05
CA VAL A 34 1.37 -0.06 0.06
C VAL A 34 0.50 1.16 -0.23
N VAL A 35 1.07 2.34 -0.01
CA VAL A 35 0.35 3.62 -0.06
C VAL A 35 0.98 4.49 -1.12
N GLY A 36 0.27 4.74 -2.21
CA GLY A 36 0.71 5.66 -3.24
C GLY A 36 0.04 7.02 -3.09
N ASP A 37 0.45 7.95 -3.93
CA ASP A 37 -0.14 9.28 -4.04
C ASP A 37 -1.59 9.28 -4.59
N TYR A 38 -1.76 9.27 -5.92
CA TYR A 38 -3.06 9.25 -6.60
C TYR A 38 -2.95 8.59 -7.99
N PRO A 39 -4.08 8.23 -8.64
CA PRO A 39 -4.05 7.52 -9.93
C PRO A 39 -3.32 8.21 -11.08
N GLY A 40 -3.21 9.54 -11.08
CA GLY A 40 -2.50 10.26 -12.16
C GLY A 40 -0.98 10.17 -12.07
N VAL A 41 -0.44 9.83 -10.89
CA VAL A 41 1.01 9.55 -10.69
C VAL A 41 1.25 8.04 -10.68
N HIS A 42 0.40 7.29 -9.99
CA HIS A 42 0.63 5.88 -9.71
C HIS A 42 -0.22 4.90 -10.53
N GLY A 43 -0.98 5.39 -11.51
CA GLY A 43 -1.78 4.59 -12.43
C GLY A 43 -3.01 3.92 -11.81
N GLY A 44 -3.35 2.75 -12.34
CA GLY A 44 -4.40 1.87 -11.83
C GLY A 44 -5.78 2.08 -12.40
N THR A 45 -5.99 3.10 -13.25
CA THR A 45 -7.30 3.41 -13.84
C THR A 45 -7.79 2.32 -14.80
N ALA A 46 -6.90 1.75 -15.61
CA ALA A 46 -7.26 0.73 -16.60
C ALA A 46 -7.73 -0.59 -15.96
N ALA A 47 -7.02 -1.08 -14.95
CA ALA A 47 -7.35 -2.34 -14.27
C ALA A 47 -8.25 -2.14 -13.02
N GLY A 48 -8.44 -0.91 -12.59
CA GLY A 48 -9.06 -0.56 -11.30
C GLY A 48 -8.27 -1.07 -10.09
N VAL A 49 -6.94 -1.19 -10.22
CA VAL A 49 -6.03 -1.70 -9.18
C VAL A 49 -4.83 -0.76 -9.06
N PRO A 50 -4.50 -0.25 -7.85
CA PRO A 50 -3.37 0.63 -7.67
C PRO A 50 -2.05 0.06 -8.21
N PHE A 51 -1.19 0.93 -8.74
CA PHE A 51 0.17 0.66 -9.24
C PHE A 51 0.23 -0.16 -10.54
N THR A 52 -0.87 -0.24 -11.29
CA THR A 52 -0.94 -0.95 -12.57
C THR A 52 -1.07 0.01 -13.76
N GLY A 53 -0.68 -0.45 -14.95
CA GLY A 53 -0.87 0.28 -16.21
C GLY A 53 0.16 1.37 -16.51
N GLU A 54 1.20 1.52 -15.69
CA GLU A 54 2.28 2.47 -15.91
C GLU A 54 3.53 1.81 -16.53
N PRO A 55 4.40 2.58 -17.22
CA PRO A 55 5.64 2.05 -17.78
C PRO A 55 6.57 1.39 -16.74
N TRP A 56 6.55 1.88 -15.50
CA TRP A 56 7.33 1.34 -14.37
C TRP A 56 6.59 0.23 -13.61
N SER A 57 5.28 0.04 -13.81
CA SER A 57 4.49 -1.00 -13.13
C SER A 57 5.10 -2.39 -13.23
N PRO A 58 5.65 -2.85 -14.39
CA PRO A 58 6.29 -4.16 -14.47
C PRO A 58 7.44 -4.34 -13.49
N ALA A 59 8.31 -3.34 -13.34
CA ALA A 59 9.45 -3.40 -12.43
C ALA A 59 8.99 -3.42 -10.98
N PHE A 60 8.05 -2.53 -10.63
CA PHE A 60 7.51 -2.43 -9.27
C PHE A 60 6.77 -3.69 -8.83
N LEU A 61 5.85 -4.20 -9.67
CA LEU A 61 5.10 -5.43 -9.39
C LEU A 61 6.02 -6.65 -9.32
N SER A 62 7.04 -6.72 -10.17
CA SER A 62 8.07 -7.78 -10.08
C SER A 62 8.81 -7.72 -8.75
N ALA A 63 9.23 -6.54 -8.30
CA ALA A 63 9.91 -6.36 -7.02
C ALA A 63 9.01 -6.75 -5.83
N LEU A 64 7.74 -6.34 -5.83
CA LEU A 64 6.78 -6.78 -4.81
C LEU A 64 6.59 -8.31 -4.81
N SER A 65 6.56 -8.93 -6.00
CA SER A 65 6.43 -10.38 -6.10
C SER A 65 7.67 -11.09 -5.58
N GLU A 66 8.85 -10.57 -5.92
CA GLU A 66 10.13 -11.13 -5.52
C GLU A 66 10.40 -11.00 -4.00
N ALA A 67 9.94 -9.89 -3.41
CA ALA A 67 9.93 -9.67 -1.97
C ALA A 67 8.86 -10.51 -1.25
N GLY A 68 7.92 -11.11 -2.00
CA GLY A 68 6.85 -11.97 -1.49
C GLY A 68 5.70 -11.22 -0.82
N LEU A 69 5.38 -10.03 -1.31
CA LEU A 69 4.20 -9.24 -0.92
C LEU A 69 3.01 -9.54 -1.86
N ILE A 70 3.30 -9.97 -3.09
CA ILE A 70 2.29 -10.51 -4.00
C ILE A 70 2.75 -11.88 -4.53
N ALA A 71 1.81 -12.74 -4.86
CA ALA A 71 2.05 -14.04 -5.48
C ALA A 71 2.18 -13.97 -7.01
N GLY A 72 2.32 -12.75 -7.56
CA GLY A 72 2.42 -12.46 -8.98
C GLY A 72 1.11 -12.00 -9.63
N LEU A 73 1.07 -12.06 -10.96
CA LEU A 73 -0.07 -11.61 -11.77
C LEU A 73 -0.93 -12.80 -12.20
N ALA A 74 -2.22 -12.54 -12.47
CA ALA A 74 -3.13 -13.53 -13.00
C ALA A 74 -2.80 -13.91 -14.45
N ASP A 75 -3.23 -15.10 -14.88
CA ASP A 75 -3.03 -15.57 -16.25
C ASP A 75 -3.75 -14.65 -17.25
N GLY A 76 -3.09 -14.34 -18.37
CA GLY A 76 -3.64 -13.43 -19.39
C GLY A 76 -3.46 -11.93 -19.08
N VAL A 77 -2.88 -11.59 -17.95
CA VAL A 77 -2.53 -10.21 -17.57
C VAL A 77 -1.14 -9.85 -18.12
N ALA A 78 -0.99 -8.63 -18.60
CA ALA A 78 0.30 -8.08 -19.04
C ALA A 78 1.17 -7.72 -17.82
N PRO A 79 2.51 -7.60 -17.98
CA PRO A 79 3.40 -7.30 -16.86
C PRO A 79 3.09 -6.01 -16.10
N ASP A 80 2.39 -5.07 -16.74
CA ASP A 80 1.91 -3.82 -16.12
C ASP A 80 0.67 -4.02 -15.23
N GLY A 81 0.11 -5.24 -15.15
CA GLY A 81 -1.08 -5.53 -14.36
C GLY A 81 -2.41 -5.30 -15.10
N VAL A 82 -2.39 -5.04 -16.41
CA VAL A 82 -3.62 -4.84 -17.21
C VAL A 82 -3.96 -6.10 -18.01
N ALA A 83 -5.22 -6.51 -18.01
CA ALA A 83 -5.66 -7.67 -18.81
C ALA A 83 -5.54 -7.37 -20.31
N ARG A 84 -5.08 -8.35 -21.09
CA ARG A 84 -4.88 -8.17 -22.55
C ARG A 84 -6.17 -8.28 -23.36
N ASP A 85 -7.15 -9.02 -22.86
CA ASP A 85 -8.39 -9.34 -23.55
C ASP A 85 -9.59 -9.18 -22.60
N GLY A 86 -10.73 -8.77 -23.15
CA GLY A 86 -11.96 -8.58 -22.38
C GLY A 86 -12.02 -7.25 -21.62
N ASP A 87 -12.87 -7.18 -20.59
CA ASP A 87 -12.94 -6.06 -19.67
C ASP A 87 -11.79 -6.18 -18.64
N PRO A 88 -10.81 -5.25 -18.61
CA PRO A 88 -9.67 -5.33 -17.71
C PRO A 88 -10.03 -5.27 -16.22
N THR A 89 -11.23 -4.78 -15.89
CA THR A 89 -11.72 -4.67 -14.52
C THR A 89 -12.48 -5.92 -14.05
N ALA A 90 -12.81 -6.83 -14.98
CA ALA A 90 -13.56 -8.06 -14.70
C ALA A 90 -12.70 -9.19 -14.14
N VAL A 91 -11.38 -9.00 -14.06
CA VAL A 91 -10.42 -9.94 -13.45
C VAL A 91 -9.76 -9.32 -12.22
N ASP A 92 -9.19 -10.16 -11.38
CA ASP A 92 -8.32 -9.75 -10.27
C ASP A 92 -6.86 -9.90 -10.72
N PRO A 93 -6.24 -8.83 -11.26
CA PRO A 93 -4.99 -8.96 -12.02
C PRO A 93 -3.77 -9.23 -11.14
N VAL A 94 -3.80 -8.76 -9.89
CA VAL A 94 -2.71 -8.89 -8.92
C VAL A 94 -3.14 -9.87 -7.83
N ARG A 95 -2.39 -10.96 -7.65
CA ARG A 95 -2.64 -11.95 -6.59
C ARG A 95 -1.92 -11.50 -5.32
N THR A 96 -2.59 -10.75 -4.44
CA THR A 96 -1.96 -10.24 -3.22
C THR A 96 -1.64 -11.36 -2.22
N ASP A 97 -0.53 -11.22 -1.48
CA ASP A 97 -0.18 -12.09 -0.35
C ASP A 97 0.03 -11.23 0.90
N ARG A 98 -0.98 -11.20 1.79
CA ARG A 98 -0.98 -10.37 3.01
C ARG A 98 -0.65 -8.89 2.72
N THR A 99 -1.07 -8.37 1.57
CA THR A 99 -0.77 -7.02 1.12
C THR A 99 -2.05 -6.30 0.70
N PHE A 100 -2.14 -5.03 1.05
CA PHE A 100 -3.19 -4.11 0.62
C PHE A 100 -2.56 -2.92 -0.11
N LEU A 101 -3.12 -2.55 -1.26
CA LEU A 101 -2.66 -1.47 -2.14
C LEU A 101 -3.71 -0.36 -2.12
N SER A 102 -3.31 0.90 -1.94
CA SER A 102 -4.22 2.05 -1.89
C SER A 102 -3.53 3.35 -2.29
N TYR A 103 -4.31 4.43 -2.35
CA TYR A 103 -3.83 5.78 -2.58
C TYR A 103 -4.27 6.73 -1.46
N LEU A 104 -3.46 7.76 -1.18
CA LEU A 104 -3.90 8.90 -0.38
C LEU A 104 -5.13 9.56 -1.03
N HIS A 105 -5.11 9.67 -2.36
CA HIS A 105 -6.20 10.24 -3.13
C HIS A 105 -6.73 9.28 -4.21
N MET A 106 -7.88 8.65 -3.97
CA MET A 106 -8.42 7.61 -4.86
C MET A 106 -9.07 8.12 -6.16
N CYS A 107 -9.47 9.40 -6.23
CA CYS A 107 -10.11 9.93 -7.44
C CYS A 107 -9.10 10.08 -8.58
N ALA A 108 -9.51 9.65 -9.77
CA ALA A 108 -8.72 9.78 -10.98
C ALA A 108 -8.99 11.14 -11.62
N SER A 109 -7.92 11.90 -11.87
CA SER A 109 -7.95 13.21 -12.53
C SER A 109 -6.72 13.35 -13.42
N GLU A 110 -6.87 14.11 -14.52
CA GLU A 110 -5.73 14.48 -15.38
C GLU A 110 -4.85 15.55 -14.70
N ASP A 111 -5.48 16.47 -13.96
CA ASP A 111 -4.78 17.47 -13.16
C ASP A 111 -4.43 16.92 -11.77
N PRO A 112 -3.26 17.29 -11.19
CA PRO A 112 -2.94 16.95 -9.82
C PRO A 112 -3.97 17.50 -8.82
N PRO A 113 -4.42 16.71 -7.82
CA PRO A 113 -5.31 17.22 -6.79
C PRO A 113 -4.62 18.32 -5.97
N ASP A 114 -5.39 19.32 -5.54
CA ASP A 114 -4.90 20.33 -4.60
C ASP A 114 -5.00 19.83 -3.15
N ASP A 115 -4.38 20.54 -2.22
CA ASP A 115 -4.34 20.11 -0.81
C ASP A 115 -5.75 19.96 -0.20
N ALA A 116 -6.71 20.79 -0.61
CA ALA A 116 -8.09 20.67 -0.15
C ALA A 116 -8.75 19.36 -0.64
N ALA A 117 -8.48 18.93 -1.86
CA ALA A 117 -8.93 17.64 -2.37
C ALA A 117 -8.30 16.46 -1.60
N TYR A 118 -7.03 16.56 -1.18
CA TYR A 118 -6.42 15.57 -0.30
C TYR A 118 -7.06 15.56 1.09
N ASP A 119 -7.31 16.72 1.70
CA ASP A 119 -8.00 16.83 3.00
C ASP A 119 -9.39 16.17 2.96
N ASP A 120 -10.14 16.37 1.86
CA ASP A 120 -11.44 15.74 1.66
C ASP A 120 -11.36 14.22 1.48
N MET A 121 -10.22 13.73 0.98
CA MET A 121 -9.98 12.30 0.77
C MET A 121 -9.42 11.59 2.01
N GLU A 122 -8.83 12.33 2.94
CA GLU A 122 -8.19 11.79 4.15
C GLU A 122 -9.10 10.85 4.94
N ARG A 123 -10.40 11.17 5.03
CA ARG A 123 -11.39 10.31 5.70
C ARG A 123 -11.48 8.90 5.12
N PHE A 124 -11.25 8.73 3.83
CA PHE A 124 -11.29 7.44 3.18
C PHE A 124 -9.97 6.69 3.43
N PHE A 125 -8.84 7.37 3.27
CA PHE A 125 -7.53 6.79 3.53
C PHE A 125 -7.36 6.36 5.00
N ASP A 126 -7.69 7.22 5.97
CA ASP A 126 -7.68 6.90 7.41
C ASP A 126 -8.58 5.70 7.73
N ALA A 127 -9.75 5.62 7.08
CA ALA A 127 -10.66 4.50 7.26
C ALA A 127 -10.08 3.19 6.71
N GLU A 128 -9.45 3.18 5.53
CA GLU A 128 -8.76 2.01 5.00
C GLU A 128 -7.59 1.61 5.91
N LEU A 129 -6.72 2.56 6.26
CA LEU A 129 -5.54 2.31 7.08
C LEU A 129 -5.90 1.72 8.45
N ARG A 130 -6.95 2.23 9.10
CA ARG A 130 -7.45 1.68 10.38
C ARG A 130 -8.17 0.35 10.24
N ALA A 131 -8.87 0.12 9.14
CA ALA A 131 -9.60 -1.13 8.92
C ALA A 131 -8.65 -2.29 8.60
N ILE A 132 -7.60 -2.03 7.82
CA ILE A 132 -6.54 -3.00 7.51
C ILE A 132 -5.63 -3.21 8.73
N ALA A 133 -5.28 -2.11 9.42
CA ALA A 133 -4.35 -2.09 10.54
C ALA A 133 -3.09 -2.92 10.26
N ALA A 134 -2.47 -2.69 9.09
CA ALA A 134 -1.25 -3.40 8.70
C ALA A 134 -0.13 -3.17 9.72
N HIS A 135 0.81 -4.10 9.79
CA HIS A 135 1.98 -3.95 10.66
C HIS A 135 3.02 -3.01 10.05
N VAL A 136 3.11 -2.99 8.72
CA VAL A 136 4.09 -2.23 7.95
C VAL A 136 3.40 -1.36 6.91
N LEU A 137 3.68 -0.06 6.92
CA LEU A 137 3.29 0.88 5.88
C LEU A 137 4.43 1.06 4.88
N LEU A 138 4.10 1.04 3.59
CA LEU A 138 5.02 1.14 2.47
C LEU A 138 4.63 2.34 1.60
N PRO A 139 4.91 3.58 2.05
CA PRO A 139 4.60 4.76 1.26
C PRO A 139 5.50 4.85 0.03
N VAL A 140 4.90 5.15 -1.13
CA VAL A 140 5.57 5.23 -2.43
C VAL A 140 5.66 6.68 -2.88
N GLY A 141 6.89 7.15 -3.07
CA GLY A 141 7.19 8.53 -3.44
C GLY A 141 7.19 9.50 -2.25
N ALA A 142 7.62 10.73 -2.52
CA ALA A 142 7.85 11.75 -1.49
C ALA A 142 6.55 12.15 -0.76
N ARG A 143 5.47 12.45 -1.49
CA ARG A 143 4.20 12.91 -0.90
C ARG A 143 3.57 11.87 0.03
N ALA A 144 3.52 10.60 -0.41
CA ALA A 144 3.00 9.52 0.43
C ALA A 144 3.87 9.32 1.69
N THR A 145 5.18 9.42 1.53
CA THR A 145 6.13 9.27 2.64
C THR A 145 5.99 10.40 3.65
N GLU A 146 5.98 11.65 3.19
CA GLU A 146 5.77 12.84 4.02
C GLU A 146 4.46 12.73 4.80
N HIS A 147 3.34 12.48 4.11
CA HIS A 147 2.04 12.38 4.73
C HIS A 147 1.96 11.25 5.78
N VAL A 148 2.47 10.05 5.48
CA VAL A 148 2.51 8.94 6.44
C VAL A 148 3.35 9.31 7.67
N LEU A 149 4.52 9.93 7.46
CA LEU A 149 5.39 10.31 8.57
C LEU A 149 4.79 11.44 9.42
N GLU A 150 4.11 12.40 8.81
CA GLU A 150 3.44 13.54 9.46
C GLU A 150 2.19 13.15 10.24
N THR A 151 1.30 12.41 9.61
CA THR A 151 -0.04 12.15 10.15
C THR A 151 -0.06 10.90 11.04
N TYR A 152 0.71 9.87 10.68
CA TYR A 152 0.59 8.54 11.26
C TYR A 152 1.82 8.10 12.06
N THR A 153 2.87 8.93 12.13
CA THR A 153 4.04 8.64 12.96
C THR A 153 4.44 9.83 13.83
N ALA A 154 5.18 9.57 14.90
CA ALA A 154 5.81 10.61 15.71
C ALA A 154 7.20 11.04 15.17
N ARG A 155 7.49 10.81 13.88
CA ARG A 155 8.84 10.97 13.28
C ARG A 155 9.01 12.17 12.35
N ALA A 156 7.94 12.79 11.86
CA ALA A 156 7.99 13.86 10.85
C ALA A 156 9.09 14.90 11.05
N TRP A 157 9.16 15.51 12.24
CA TRP A 157 10.12 16.57 12.54
C TRP A 157 11.58 16.11 12.65
N LYS A 158 11.85 14.80 12.60
CA LYS A 158 13.19 14.20 12.74
C LYS A 158 13.74 13.64 11.43
N THR A 159 12.92 13.55 10.39
CA THR A 159 13.27 12.85 9.15
C THR A 159 13.18 13.85 7.99
N GLU A 160 14.32 14.08 7.34
CA GLU A 160 14.35 14.78 6.06
C GLU A 160 13.84 13.85 4.96
N ILE A 161 12.96 14.35 4.08
CA ILE A 161 12.40 13.56 2.97
C ILE A 161 13.41 13.54 1.82
N ASP A 162 14.42 12.70 1.95
CA ASP A 162 15.34 12.30 0.89
C ASP A 162 15.01 10.87 0.46
N MET A 163 14.29 10.72 -0.66
CA MET A 163 13.81 9.40 -1.09
C MET A 163 14.93 8.45 -1.54
N ASP A 164 16.08 8.95 -1.98
CA ASP A 164 17.23 8.09 -2.31
C ASP A 164 17.85 7.49 -1.05
N ALA A 165 17.93 8.29 0.02
CA ALA A 165 18.39 7.82 1.32
C ALA A 165 17.38 6.86 1.96
N LEU A 166 16.09 7.26 1.99
CA LEU A 166 15.01 6.54 2.68
C LEU A 166 14.55 5.27 1.98
N HIS A 167 14.87 5.07 0.70
CA HIS A 167 14.40 3.91 -0.06
C HIS A 167 14.77 2.58 0.62
N GLY A 168 13.76 1.81 1.02
CA GLY A 168 13.96 0.54 1.70
C GLY A 168 14.52 0.65 3.11
N GLU A 169 14.55 1.85 3.72
CA GLU A 169 14.98 2.02 5.11
C GLU A 169 13.83 1.71 6.09
N GLU A 170 14.10 0.92 7.12
CA GLU A 170 13.14 0.65 8.19
C GLU A 170 13.08 1.83 9.17
N LEU A 171 11.95 2.54 9.18
CA LEU A 171 11.67 3.62 10.11
C LEU A 171 10.69 3.18 11.20
N LEU A 172 11.19 3.19 12.44
CA LEU A 172 10.38 2.86 13.62
C LEU A 172 9.46 4.02 14.01
N GLY A 173 8.21 4.01 13.53
CA GLY A 173 7.14 4.91 13.92
C GLY A 173 6.50 4.54 15.28
N ALA A 174 5.79 5.50 15.87
CA ALA A 174 4.87 5.22 16.97
C ALA A 174 3.60 4.58 16.35
N GLY A 175 3.31 3.33 16.69
CA GLY A 175 2.26 2.54 16.02
C GLY A 175 2.85 1.66 14.93
N TRP A 176 3.09 2.22 13.76
CA TRP A 176 3.53 1.45 12.57
C TRP A 176 5.04 1.35 12.41
N LEU A 177 5.45 0.26 11.74
CA LEU A 177 6.71 0.23 11.02
C LEU A 177 6.51 0.86 9.64
N VAL A 178 7.44 1.69 9.19
CA VAL A 178 7.36 2.35 7.88
C VAL A 178 8.60 2.02 7.08
N VAL A 179 8.44 1.57 5.82
CA VAL A 179 9.55 1.39 4.88
C VAL A 179 9.24 2.20 3.62
N PRO A 180 9.82 3.41 3.48
CA PRO A 180 9.58 4.25 2.31
C PRO A 180 10.11 3.61 1.02
N ILE A 181 9.41 3.86 -0.07
CA ILE A 181 9.76 3.39 -1.40
C ILE A 181 9.94 4.63 -2.28
N LYS A 182 11.13 4.81 -2.86
CA LYS A 182 11.35 5.81 -3.91
C LYS A 182 10.35 5.59 -5.04
N ASP A 183 9.90 6.67 -5.68
CA ASP A 183 8.98 6.58 -6.80
C ASP A 183 9.53 5.62 -7.87
N PRO A 184 8.80 4.55 -8.27
CA PRO A 184 9.27 3.59 -9.26
C PRO A 184 9.56 4.21 -10.63
N ALA A 185 8.98 5.36 -10.95
CA ALA A 185 9.30 6.11 -12.17
C ALA A 185 10.75 6.64 -12.17
N ASP A 186 11.32 6.86 -10.98
CA ASP A 186 12.67 7.39 -10.77
C ASP A 186 13.70 6.32 -10.42
N TRP A 187 13.31 5.04 -10.42
CA TRP A 187 14.22 3.94 -10.12
C TRP A 187 15.35 3.84 -11.15
N THR A 188 16.54 3.61 -10.63
CA THR A 188 17.77 3.38 -11.36
C THR A 188 18.30 1.96 -11.10
N ASP A 189 19.37 1.58 -11.81
CA ASP A 189 19.98 0.26 -11.65
C ASP A 189 20.33 -0.01 -10.17
N GLY A 190 19.75 -1.06 -9.60
CA GLY A 190 19.96 -1.50 -8.22
C GLY A 190 18.89 -1.04 -7.21
N ASP A 191 18.03 -0.07 -7.53
CA ASP A 191 16.96 0.38 -6.62
C ASP A 191 15.97 -0.77 -6.33
N ALA A 192 15.54 -1.49 -7.38
CA ALA A 192 14.66 -2.66 -7.22
C ALA A 192 15.27 -3.76 -6.34
N ASP A 193 16.56 -4.08 -6.54
CA ASP A 193 17.26 -5.10 -5.76
C ASP A 193 17.39 -4.68 -4.29
N ARG A 194 17.77 -3.42 -4.04
CA ARG A 194 17.84 -2.85 -2.69
C ARG A 194 16.50 -2.94 -1.97
N PHE A 195 15.41 -2.62 -2.65
CA PHE A 195 14.06 -2.72 -2.10
C PHE A 195 13.67 -4.16 -1.77
N VAL A 196 13.93 -5.09 -2.70
CA VAL A 196 13.67 -6.52 -2.50
C VAL A 196 14.46 -7.06 -1.31
N ASP A 197 15.74 -6.76 -1.22
CA ASP A 197 16.61 -7.21 -0.13
C ASP A 197 16.14 -6.67 1.22
N SER A 198 15.79 -5.38 1.29
CA SER A 198 15.22 -4.76 2.50
C SER A 198 13.96 -5.48 2.97
N LEU A 199 12.99 -5.74 2.07
CA LEU A 199 11.75 -6.40 2.45
C LEU A 199 11.96 -7.88 2.82
N ARG A 200 12.91 -8.56 2.19
CA ARG A 200 13.29 -9.94 2.57
C ARG A 200 13.91 -9.97 3.96
N GLU A 201 14.80 -9.03 4.26
CA GLU A 201 15.38 -8.88 5.60
C GLU A 201 14.29 -8.61 6.62
N LEU A 202 13.41 -7.63 6.38
CA LEU A 202 12.30 -7.30 7.27
C LEU A 202 11.41 -8.51 7.56
N ARG A 203 11.02 -9.25 6.52
CA ARG A 203 10.17 -10.45 6.65
C ARG A 203 10.85 -11.60 7.39
N SER A 204 12.18 -11.60 7.47
CA SER A 204 12.94 -12.57 8.26
C SER A 204 12.90 -12.27 9.78
N THR A 205 12.47 -11.06 10.15
CA THR A 205 12.30 -10.63 11.54
C THR A 205 10.86 -10.80 12.03
N ASP A 206 10.65 -10.66 13.35
CA ASP A 206 9.30 -10.56 13.93
C ASP A 206 8.77 -9.12 13.79
N PHE A 207 8.46 -8.73 12.56
CA PHE A 207 7.95 -7.39 12.24
C PHE A 207 6.50 -7.18 12.72
N ARG A 208 5.80 -8.27 13.07
CA ARG A 208 4.40 -8.20 13.52
C ARG A 208 4.35 -7.58 14.91
N ARG A 209 3.56 -6.52 15.02
CA ARG A 209 3.24 -5.90 16.30
C ARG A 209 1.83 -6.28 16.68
N GLU A 210 1.70 -7.16 17.66
CA GLU A 210 0.43 -7.51 18.26
C GLU A 210 0.48 -7.30 19.77
N SER A 211 -0.58 -6.73 20.33
CA SER A 211 -0.79 -6.57 21.76
C SER A 211 -1.83 -7.57 22.24
N ASP A 212 -1.49 -8.39 23.23
CA ASP A 212 -2.48 -9.19 23.95
C ASP A 212 -3.24 -8.30 24.95
N LEU A 213 -4.49 -7.96 24.66
CA LEU A 213 -5.37 -7.27 25.62
C LEU A 213 -6.07 -8.26 26.57
N GLY A 214 -6.07 -9.56 26.25
CA GLY A 214 -6.57 -10.62 27.12
C GLY A 214 -5.72 -10.79 28.38
N ARG A 215 -4.44 -10.39 28.34
CA ARG A 215 -3.52 -10.41 29.49
C ARG A 215 -4.00 -9.60 30.71
N PHE A 216 -4.92 -8.66 30.50
CA PHE A 216 -5.47 -7.82 31.57
C PHE A 216 -6.66 -8.47 32.30
N ILE A 217 -7.16 -9.61 31.81
CA ILE A 217 -8.28 -10.35 32.39
C ILE A 217 -7.79 -11.75 32.80
N ALA A 218 -7.81 -12.06 34.09
CA ALA A 218 -7.30 -13.33 34.58
C ALA A 218 -8.18 -14.51 34.10
N GLY A 219 -7.58 -15.45 33.36
CA GLY A 219 -8.23 -16.68 32.91
C GLY A 219 -8.95 -16.58 31.55
N SER A 220 -8.83 -15.47 30.82
CA SER A 220 -9.27 -15.38 29.43
C SER A 220 -8.21 -15.89 28.46
N ASP A 221 -8.65 -16.46 27.34
CA ASP A 221 -7.78 -16.74 26.19
C ASP A 221 -7.12 -15.44 25.67
N PRO A 222 -5.92 -15.52 25.06
CA PRO A 222 -5.25 -14.36 24.49
C PRO A 222 -6.16 -13.63 23.50
N TYR A 223 -6.26 -12.31 23.65
CA TYR A 223 -7.00 -11.44 22.73
C TYR A 223 -6.01 -10.49 22.07
N MET A 224 -5.40 -10.97 21.00
CA MET A 224 -4.40 -10.25 20.22
C MET A 224 -5.07 -9.19 19.34
N VAL A 225 -4.62 -7.95 19.46
CA VAL A 225 -4.96 -6.83 18.57
C VAL A 225 -3.68 -6.30 17.92
N ARG A 226 -3.80 -5.73 16.72
CA ARG A 226 -2.70 -5.02 16.07
C ARG A 226 -2.57 -3.60 16.64
#